data_AF-A0A959GXH0-F1
#
_entry.id   AF-A0A959GXH0-F1
#
_cell.length_a   1.000
_cell.length_b   1.000
_cell.length_c   1.000
_cell.angle_alpha   90.00
_cell.angle_beta   90.00
_cell.angle_gamma   90.00
#
_symmetry.space_group_name_H-M   'P 1'
#
loop_
_entity.id
_entity.type
_entity.pdbx_description
1 polymer ?
#
loop_
_entity_poly.entity_id
_entity_poly.type
_entity_poly.pdbx_seq_one_letter_code
_entity_poly.pdbx_strand_id
1 'polypeptide(L)'
;MKKASFFSGILPLCLTFFAFSFQNGPLFSQVDLDRGLVGYWPFDSSGLNKSVNRLTGNDFTLYETSFAHGFDGQAQGAVYFYGKDSYGRMEHGPTTRQVTFGFWFNTNAEQGGVLMGWDKKGYSVSMMLGGRINVHLYVTNNFHYNYIHEENLADGKWHHVVGSFDGET
;
A
#
# COMPACT_ATOMS: atom_id res chain seq x y z
N MET A 1 -2.09 -21.81 -5.89
CA MET A 1 -1.00 -20.82 -5.76
C MET A 1 -1.62 -19.45 -6.05
N LYS A 2 -1.87 -18.64 -5.02
CA LYS A 2 -2.65 -17.40 -5.13
C LYS A 2 -1.68 -16.22 -5.22
N LYS A 3 -1.90 -15.36 -6.22
CA LYS A 3 -1.00 -14.28 -6.63
C LYS A 3 -1.57 -12.95 -6.15
N ALA A 4 -0.76 -12.11 -5.52
CA ALA A 4 -1.05 -10.69 -5.45
C ALA A 4 -0.63 -10.05 -6.76
N SER A 5 -1.61 -9.54 -7.50
CA SER A 5 -1.41 -8.83 -8.74
C SER A 5 -1.95 -7.42 -8.55
N PHE A 6 -1.08 -6.42 -8.64
CA PHE A 6 -1.48 -5.03 -8.75
C PHE A 6 -1.87 -4.82 -10.22
N PHE A 7 -3.17 -4.74 -10.50
CA PHE A 7 -3.69 -4.37 -11.82
C PHE A 7 -3.94 -2.86 -11.81
N SER A 8 -3.06 -2.08 -12.44
CA SER A 8 -3.34 -0.68 -12.74
C SER A 8 -4.08 -0.61 -14.06
N GLY A 9 -5.39 -0.43 -14.02
CA GLY A 9 -6.10 0.16 -15.14
C GLY A 9 -5.83 1.66 -15.16
N ILE A 10 -4.86 2.09 -15.98
CA ILE A 10 -4.67 3.45 -16.51
C ILE A 10 -4.14 4.53 -15.52
N LEU A 11 -2.88 4.95 -15.77
CA LEU A 11 -2.20 6.24 -15.50
C LEU A 11 -1.52 6.53 -14.13
N PRO A 12 -0.62 7.56 -14.05
CA PRO A 12 0.60 7.45 -13.29
C PRO A 12 0.48 7.81 -11.80
N LEU A 13 1.23 7.09 -10.98
CA LEU A 13 1.15 7.17 -9.53
C LEU A 13 2.58 7.14 -8.97
N CYS A 14 2.86 7.93 -7.94
CA CYS A 14 4.09 7.78 -7.17
C CYS A 14 3.74 7.21 -5.79
N LEU A 15 4.37 6.11 -5.35
CA LEU A 15 4.08 5.44 -4.06
C LEU A 15 5.33 5.35 -3.18
N THR A 16 5.17 5.52 -1.87
CA THR A 16 6.15 5.20 -0.82
C THR A 16 5.46 4.39 0.28
N PHE A 17 5.93 3.20 0.66
CA PHE A 17 5.20 2.33 1.61
C PHE A 17 5.75 2.36 3.05
N PHE A 18 4.84 2.36 4.03
CA PHE A 18 5.10 2.11 5.46
C PHE A 18 4.00 1.19 6.02
N ALA A 19 4.23 -0.11 6.20
CA ALA A 19 3.27 -0.94 6.95
C ALA A 19 3.55 -0.81 8.46
N PHE A 20 2.51 -0.76 9.29
CA PHE A 20 2.60 -1.03 10.74
C PHE A 20 1.71 -2.23 11.05
N SER A 21 1.78 -2.81 12.25
CA SER A 21 0.80 -3.77 12.78
C SER A 21 0.82 -3.63 14.30
N PHE A 22 -0.34 -3.38 14.92
CA PHE A 22 -0.46 -3.18 16.36
C PHE A 22 -1.17 -4.36 17.03
N GLN A 23 -0.63 -4.80 18.17
CA GLN A 23 -1.39 -5.45 19.23
C GLN A 23 -1.45 -4.49 20.43
N ASN A 24 -2.64 -4.36 21.02
CA ASN A 24 -3.07 -3.30 21.95
C ASN A 24 -2.20 -3.08 23.22
N GLY A 25 -1.92 -1.81 23.58
CA GLY A 25 -1.35 -1.37 24.88
C GLY A 25 -1.03 0.14 24.94
N PRO A 26 -1.08 0.82 26.12
CA PRO A 26 -1.23 2.28 26.23
C PRO A 26 0.07 3.10 26.11
N LEU A 27 -0.09 4.36 25.66
CA LEU A 27 0.84 5.51 25.64
C LEU A 27 2.20 5.29 24.95
N PHE A 28 2.24 5.66 23.66
CA PHE A 28 3.41 5.93 22.79
C PHE A 28 4.77 5.48 23.33
N SER A 29 4.94 4.18 23.52
CA SER A 29 6.24 3.55 23.47
C SER A 29 6.66 3.47 21.99
N GLN A 30 7.92 3.80 21.69
CA GLN A 30 8.56 3.54 20.41
C GLN A 30 8.12 2.17 19.87
N VAL A 31 7.42 2.18 18.74
CA VAL A 31 6.85 0.96 18.16
C VAL A 31 7.98 -0.03 17.92
N ASP A 32 7.94 -1.17 18.60
CA ASP A 32 8.85 -2.29 18.36
C ASP A 32 8.53 -2.89 16.99
N LEU A 33 9.22 -2.38 15.96
CA LEU A 33 9.12 -2.84 14.59
C LEU A 33 9.58 -4.30 14.45
N ASP A 34 10.26 -4.88 15.44
CA ASP A 34 10.87 -6.18 15.29
C ASP A 34 9.87 -7.34 15.36
N ARG A 35 8.70 -7.11 15.96
CA ARG A 35 7.72 -8.18 16.23
C ARG A 35 6.49 -8.17 15.32
N GLY A 36 6.16 -7.03 14.70
CA GLY A 36 4.92 -6.85 13.92
C GLY A 36 5.11 -6.39 12.46
N LEU A 37 6.27 -5.84 12.10
CA LEU A 37 6.50 -5.30 10.76
C LEU A 37 6.77 -6.43 9.75
N VAL A 38 5.84 -6.66 8.83
CA VAL A 38 5.97 -7.71 7.79
C VAL A 38 6.67 -7.20 6.53
N GLY A 39 6.67 -5.89 6.30
CA GLY A 39 7.33 -5.30 5.15
C GLY A 39 7.51 -3.79 5.27
N TYR A 40 8.66 -3.31 4.84
CA TYR A 40 9.02 -1.89 4.75
C TYR A 40 9.86 -1.67 3.50
N TRP A 41 9.38 -0.80 2.62
CA TRP A 41 10.04 -0.52 1.34
C TRP A 41 10.28 0.99 1.24
N PRO A 42 11.48 1.47 1.59
CA PRO A 42 11.81 2.89 1.51
C PRO A 42 11.95 3.39 0.07
N PHE A 43 12.03 2.46 -0.90
CA PHE A 43 12.32 2.74 -2.29
C PHE A 43 13.59 3.55 -2.53
N ASP A 44 14.60 3.33 -1.69
CA ASP A 44 15.95 3.89 -1.67
C ASP A 44 16.80 3.45 -2.88
N SER A 45 16.31 3.66 -4.10
CA SER A 45 16.81 3.08 -5.37
C SER A 45 16.60 1.56 -5.52
N SER A 46 15.82 0.94 -4.65
CA SER A 46 15.53 -0.50 -4.71
C SER A 46 14.09 -0.85 -4.36
N GLY A 47 13.58 -1.98 -4.86
CA GLY A 47 12.29 -2.58 -4.42
C GLY A 47 12.42 -3.51 -3.21
N LEU A 48 13.56 -3.47 -2.50
CA LEU A 48 13.89 -4.44 -1.47
C LEU A 48 13.16 -4.17 -0.16
N ASN A 49 12.67 -5.23 0.47
CA ASN A 49 12.11 -5.16 1.80
C ASN A 49 13.23 -4.96 2.84
N LYS A 50 13.08 -3.95 3.69
CA LYS A 50 14.01 -3.60 4.77
C LYS A 50 13.44 -3.92 6.15
N SER A 51 12.29 -4.61 6.25
CA SER A 51 11.79 -5.07 7.55
C SER A 51 12.76 -6.08 8.16
N VAL A 52 12.92 -6.06 9.48
CA VAL A 52 13.75 -7.05 10.18
C VAL A 52 13.14 -8.45 10.13
N ASN A 53 11.81 -8.53 9.96
CA ASN A 53 11.10 -9.77 9.73
C ASN A 53 11.40 -10.25 8.31
N ARG A 54 12.37 -11.15 8.17
CA ARG A 54 12.86 -11.69 6.89
C ARG A 54 11.94 -12.78 6.33
N LEU A 55 10.63 -12.52 6.31
CA LEU A 55 9.70 -13.36 5.58
C LEU A 55 10.13 -13.37 4.11
N THR A 56 10.49 -14.56 3.61
CA THR A 56 11.03 -14.72 2.27
C THR A 56 9.96 -14.40 1.21
N GLY A 57 10.31 -13.61 0.21
CA GLY A 57 9.40 -13.30 -0.92
C GLY A 57 8.55 -12.04 -0.74
N ASN A 58 8.89 -11.20 0.24
CA ASN A 58 8.27 -9.90 0.47
C ASN A 58 9.00 -8.76 -0.28
N ASP A 59 10.04 -9.03 -1.07
CA ASP A 59 10.62 -8.01 -1.94
C ASP A 59 9.64 -7.67 -3.07
N PHE A 60 9.60 -6.38 -3.46
CA PHE A 60 8.88 -5.98 -4.64
C PHE A 60 9.75 -6.18 -5.88
N THR A 61 9.25 -6.96 -6.83
CA THR A 61 9.71 -6.88 -8.21
C THR A 61 8.94 -5.77 -8.91
N LEU A 62 9.65 -4.75 -9.39
CA LEU A 62 9.07 -3.60 -10.08
C LEU A 62 9.08 -3.85 -11.60
N TYR A 63 7.97 -3.56 -12.26
CA TYR A 63 7.78 -3.72 -13.69
C TYR A 63 7.34 -2.40 -14.31
N GLU A 64 8.00 -1.99 -15.39
CA GLU A 64 7.68 -0.76 -16.13
C GLU A 64 7.53 0.46 -15.21
N THR A 65 8.46 0.63 -14.26
CA THR A 65 8.50 1.77 -13.33
C THR A 65 9.83 2.52 -13.44
N SER A 66 9.90 3.69 -12.80
CA SER A 66 11.16 4.37 -12.50
C SER A 66 11.17 4.91 -11.09
N PHE A 67 12.33 5.34 -10.61
CA PHE A 67 12.44 6.03 -9.33
C PHE A 67 12.19 7.53 -9.50
N ALA A 68 11.56 8.15 -8.50
CA ALA A 68 11.23 9.57 -8.45
C ALA A 68 11.53 10.16 -7.06
N HIS A 69 11.32 11.47 -6.91
CA HIS A 69 11.48 12.12 -5.62
C HIS A 69 10.41 11.64 -4.64
N GLY A 70 10.82 11.33 -3.40
CA GLY A 70 9.92 10.97 -2.32
C GLY A 70 9.16 12.16 -1.73
N PHE A 71 8.21 11.88 -0.83
CA PHE A 71 7.49 12.90 -0.07
C PHE A 71 8.42 13.77 0.81
N ASP A 72 9.57 13.22 1.17
CA ASP A 72 10.64 13.84 1.94
C ASP A 72 11.67 14.58 1.07
N GLY A 73 11.44 14.64 -0.25
CA GLY A 73 12.32 15.28 -1.22
C GLY A 73 13.52 14.44 -1.63
N GLN A 74 13.74 13.26 -1.04
CA GLN A 74 14.87 12.40 -1.39
C GLN A 74 14.78 11.99 -2.85
N ALA A 75 15.87 12.17 -3.59
CA ALA A 75 15.98 11.65 -4.93
C ALA A 75 15.91 10.12 -4.88
N GLN A 76 15.06 9.52 -5.71
CA GLN A 76 14.79 8.08 -5.66
C GLN A 76 14.28 7.64 -4.27
N GLY A 77 13.35 8.42 -3.68
CA GLY A 77 12.64 8.07 -2.44
C GLY A 77 11.23 7.52 -2.69
N ALA A 78 10.83 7.38 -3.95
CA ALA A 78 9.56 6.81 -4.36
C ALA A 78 9.66 6.11 -5.72
N VAL A 79 8.65 5.30 -6.03
CA VAL A 79 8.51 4.65 -7.34
C VAL A 79 7.40 5.33 -8.14
N TYR A 80 7.72 5.74 -9.36
CA TYR A 80 6.79 6.25 -10.35
C TYR A 80 6.27 5.14 -11.26
N PHE A 81 4.96 4.97 -11.26
CA PHE A 81 4.18 4.09 -12.11
C PHE A 81 3.63 4.92 -13.26
N TYR A 82 3.82 4.52 -14.52
CA TYR A 82 3.29 5.23 -15.70
C TYR A 82 1.82 4.86 -16.02
N GLY A 83 1.33 3.81 -15.36
CA GLY A 83 -0.06 3.44 -15.17
C GLY A 83 -0.73 2.58 -16.25
N LYS A 84 -0.02 2.17 -17.31
CA LYS A 84 -0.56 1.17 -18.25
C LYS A 84 -0.20 -0.24 -17.83
N ASP A 85 1.10 -0.52 -17.78
CA ASP A 85 1.66 -1.85 -17.50
C ASP A 85 2.63 -1.80 -16.31
N SER A 86 2.59 -0.71 -15.55
CA SER A 86 3.51 -0.45 -14.44
C SER A 86 2.97 -0.95 -13.12
N TYR A 87 3.70 -1.81 -12.43
CA TYR A 87 3.28 -2.33 -11.14
C TYR A 87 4.44 -2.86 -10.31
N GLY A 88 4.27 -2.88 -8.99
CA GLY A 88 5.11 -3.65 -8.08
C GLY A 88 4.42 -4.98 -7.82
N ARG A 89 5.18 -6.07 -7.71
CA ARG A 89 4.64 -7.38 -7.34
C ARG A 89 5.44 -7.98 -6.21
N MET A 90 4.70 -8.53 -5.25
CA MET A 90 5.22 -9.27 -4.13
C MET A 90 4.66 -10.70 -4.22
N GLU A 91 5.52 -11.71 -4.04
CA GLU A 91 5.10 -13.11 -4.18
C GLU A 91 4.37 -13.63 -2.94
N HIS A 92 4.75 -13.12 -1.76
CA HIS A 92 4.12 -13.47 -0.49
C HIS A 92 3.78 -12.19 0.27
N GLY A 93 2.55 -12.07 0.74
CA GLY A 93 2.09 -10.94 1.51
C GLY A 93 1.54 -11.38 2.86
N PRO A 94 1.31 -10.43 3.76
CA PRO A 94 0.75 -10.71 5.06
C PRO A 94 -0.63 -11.37 4.91
N THR A 95 -0.74 -12.65 5.27
CA THR A 95 -2.02 -13.34 5.40
C THR A 95 -2.54 -13.09 6.81
N THR A 96 -3.42 -12.11 7.02
CA THR A 96 -3.86 -11.81 8.38
C THR A 96 -5.34 -11.46 8.45
N ARG A 97 -5.93 -11.79 9.61
CA ARG A 97 -7.20 -11.22 10.06
C ARG A 97 -7.02 -9.83 10.65
N GLN A 98 -5.79 -9.42 11.00
CA GLN A 98 -5.45 -8.13 11.59
C GLN A 98 -4.37 -7.47 10.75
N VAL A 99 -4.64 -6.34 10.13
CA VAL A 99 -3.71 -5.71 9.21
C VAL A 99 -3.61 -4.23 9.53
N THR A 100 -2.40 -3.69 9.48
CA THR A 100 -2.23 -2.25 9.33
C THR A 100 -1.35 -2.02 8.11
N PHE A 101 -1.67 -0.99 7.36
CA PHE A 101 -0.90 -0.57 6.20
C PHE A 101 -0.81 0.95 6.20
N GLY A 102 0.22 1.43 5.54
CA GLY A 102 0.41 2.84 5.30
C GLY A 102 1.25 3.06 4.07
N PHE A 103 1.00 4.17 3.38
CA PHE A 103 1.82 4.61 2.27
C PHE A 103 1.53 6.07 1.94
N TRP A 104 2.56 6.74 1.43
CA TRP A 104 2.41 8.01 0.75
C TRP A 104 2.10 7.78 -0.72
N PHE A 105 1.22 8.61 -1.27
CA PHE A 105 0.98 8.64 -2.71
C PHE A 105 0.89 10.08 -3.22
N ASN A 106 1.23 10.27 -4.49
CA ASN A 106 1.02 11.52 -5.24
C ASN A 106 0.50 11.19 -6.63
N THR A 107 -0.58 11.86 -7.03
CA THR A 107 -1.23 11.64 -8.33
C THR A 107 -2.07 12.84 -8.78
N ASN A 108 -2.22 13.00 -10.10
CA ASN A 108 -3.21 13.87 -10.73
C ASN A 108 -4.27 13.04 -11.49
N ALA A 109 -4.28 11.72 -11.30
CA ALA A 109 -5.11 10.80 -12.08
C ALA A 109 -6.46 10.56 -11.39
N GLU A 110 -7.53 11.08 -12.00
CA GLU A 110 -8.90 10.91 -11.48
C GLU A 110 -9.61 9.66 -12.02
N GLN A 111 -8.98 8.89 -12.91
CA GLN A 111 -9.58 7.74 -13.61
C GLN A 111 -9.79 6.52 -12.69
N GLY A 112 -9.15 6.51 -11.52
CA GLY A 112 -9.15 5.41 -10.57
C GLY A 112 -8.11 4.32 -10.87
N GLY A 113 -7.94 3.37 -9.94
CA GLY A 113 -6.94 2.31 -10.03
C GLY A 113 -6.61 1.69 -8.68
N VAL A 114 -5.93 0.54 -8.64
CA VAL A 114 -5.49 -0.09 -7.38
C VAL A 114 -4.15 0.50 -6.96
N LEU A 115 -4.07 1.06 -5.75
CA LEU A 115 -2.83 1.59 -5.16
C LEU A 115 -2.13 0.50 -4.34
N MET A 116 -2.92 -0.28 -3.59
CA MET A 116 -2.47 -1.43 -2.81
C MET A 116 -3.55 -2.50 -2.80
N GLY A 117 -3.18 -3.78 -2.87
CA GLY A 117 -4.14 -4.83 -2.58
C GLY A 117 -3.55 -6.22 -2.42
N TRP A 118 -4.30 -7.08 -1.73
CA TRP A 118 -3.97 -8.49 -1.51
C TRP A 118 -5.19 -9.39 -1.70
N ASP A 119 -5.13 -10.27 -2.69
CA ASP A 119 -6.15 -11.29 -3.07
C ASP A 119 -7.56 -10.71 -3.33
N LYS A 120 -8.40 -11.46 -4.06
CA LYS A 120 -9.81 -11.09 -4.31
C LYS A 120 -10.70 -11.12 -3.06
N LYS A 121 -10.19 -11.65 -1.95
CA LYS A 121 -10.86 -11.82 -0.66
C LYS A 121 -10.01 -11.33 0.51
N GLY A 122 -9.08 -10.40 0.26
CA GLY A 122 -8.29 -9.75 1.32
C GLY A 122 -8.66 -8.29 1.43
N TYR A 123 -7.70 -7.40 1.21
CA TYR A 123 -7.91 -5.96 1.33
C TYR A 123 -7.40 -5.24 0.09
N SER A 124 -7.93 -4.05 -0.17
CA SER A 124 -7.41 -3.16 -1.20
C SER A 124 -7.61 -1.70 -0.81
N VAL A 125 -6.63 -0.88 -1.17
CA VAL A 125 -6.77 0.56 -1.29
C VAL A 125 -6.75 0.89 -2.77
N SER A 126 -7.84 1.44 -3.25
CA SER A 126 -8.00 1.88 -4.63
C SER A 126 -8.34 3.36 -4.66
N MET A 127 -8.07 3.97 -5.79
CA MET A 127 -8.62 5.27 -6.15
C MET A 127 -9.82 5.02 -7.05
N MET A 128 -10.90 5.74 -6.81
CA MET A 128 -12.10 5.70 -7.63
C MET A 128 -12.11 6.84 -8.64
N LEU A 129 -13.08 6.78 -9.55
CA LEU A 129 -13.39 7.91 -10.42
C LEU A 129 -13.63 9.18 -9.58
N GLY A 130 -12.98 10.28 -9.97
CA GLY A 130 -12.99 11.54 -9.23
C GLY A 130 -11.95 11.61 -8.11
N GLY A 131 -10.91 10.76 -8.16
CA GLY A 131 -9.72 10.85 -7.31
C GLY A 131 -9.94 10.55 -5.82
N ARG A 132 -11.07 9.95 -5.47
CA ARG A 132 -11.41 9.58 -4.08
C ARG A 132 -10.78 8.25 -3.72
N ILE A 133 -10.27 8.13 -2.49
CA ILE A 133 -9.75 6.86 -1.98
C ILE A 133 -10.87 5.96 -1.52
N ASN A 134 -10.77 4.70 -1.90
CA ASN A 134 -11.61 3.61 -1.43
C ASN A 134 -10.75 2.56 -0.72
N VAL A 135 -11.11 2.27 0.53
CA VAL A 135 -10.54 1.16 1.29
C VAL A 135 -11.58 0.08 1.39
N HIS A 136 -11.23 -1.10 0.88
CA HIS A 136 -12.08 -2.27 0.89
C HIS A 136 -11.39 -3.41 1.64
N LEU A 137 -12.13 -4.06 2.53
CA LEU A 137 -11.63 -5.14 3.37
C LEU A 137 -12.66 -6.27 3.41
N TYR A 138 -12.28 -7.45 2.90
CA TYR A 138 -13.04 -8.68 3.05
C TYR A 138 -12.73 -9.34 4.39
N VAL A 139 -13.76 -9.57 5.20
CA VAL A 139 -13.64 -10.20 6.52
C VAL A 139 -14.12 -11.65 6.46
N THR A 140 -15.23 -11.90 5.78
CA THR A 140 -15.74 -13.26 5.49
C THR A 140 -16.25 -13.36 4.06
N ASN A 141 -16.68 -14.55 3.63
CA ASN A 141 -17.21 -14.76 2.27
C ASN A 141 -18.37 -13.82 1.90
N ASN A 142 -19.12 -13.31 2.90
CA ASN A 142 -20.30 -12.48 2.68
C ASN A 142 -20.25 -11.13 3.41
N PHE A 143 -19.15 -10.81 4.10
CA PHE A 143 -19.02 -9.57 4.87
C PHE A 143 -17.74 -8.83 4.50
N HIS A 144 -17.91 -7.57 4.11
CA HIS A 144 -16.82 -6.68 3.73
C HIS A 144 -17.09 -5.27 4.26
N TYR A 145 -16.02 -4.57 4.65
CA TYR A 145 -16.06 -3.15 4.95
C TYR A 145 -15.65 -2.36 3.72
N ASN A 146 -16.38 -1.29 3.45
CA ASN A 146 -16.09 -0.38 2.37
C ASN A 146 -16.11 1.05 2.91
N TYR A 147 -14.96 1.71 2.89
CA TYR A 147 -14.84 3.12 3.23
C TYR A 147 -14.46 3.90 1.97
N ILE A 148 -15.16 5.01 1.75
CA ILE A 148 -14.90 5.93 0.64
C ILE A 148 -14.61 7.28 1.26
N HIS A 149 -13.44 7.81 0.97
CA HIS A 149 -13.11 9.19 1.31
C HIS A 149 -13.91 10.15 0.43
N GLU A 150 -14.37 11.26 1.01
CA GLU A 150 -15.27 12.19 0.31
C GLU A 150 -14.53 13.11 -0.65
N GLU A 151 -13.29 13.47 -0.33
CA GLU A 151 -12.51 14.45 -1.09
C GLU A 151 -11.73 13.83 -2.25
N ASN A 152 -11.57 14.61 -3.31
CA ASN A 152 -10.68 14.29 -4.42
C ASN A 152 -9.23 14.54 -4.00
N LEU A 153 -8.42 13.48 -3.95
CA LEU A 153 -7.00 13.51 -3.59
C LEU A 153 -6.07 13.41 -4.81
N ALA A 154 -6.61 13.43 -6.03
CA ALA A 154 -5.84 13.47 -7.26
C ALA A 154 -5.43 14.91 -7.62
N ASP A 155 -4.80 15.60 -6.69
CA ASP A 155 -4.47 17.03 -6.75
C ASP A 155 -2.98 17.34 -6.94
N GLY A 156 -2.18 16.31 -7.26
CA GLY A 156 -0.74 16.42 -7.47
C GLY A 156 0.07 16.64 -6.19
N LYS A 157 -0.54 16.48 -5.01
CA LYS A 157 0.14 16.57 -3.72
C LYS A 157 0.40 15.20 -3.11
N TRP A 158 1.34 15.17 -2.18
CA TRP A 158 1.60 13.99 -1.36
C TRP A 158 0.52 13.84 -0.29
N HIS A 159 -0.09 12.67 -0.24
CA HIS A 159 -1.07 12.27 0.76
C HIS A 159 -0.60 11.01 1.47
N HIS A 160 -0.80 10.94 2.78
CA HIS A 160 -0.49 9.75 3.58
C HIS A 160 -1.78 8.99 3.89
N VAL A 161 -1.87 7.75 3.44
CA VAL A 161 -2.97 6.84 3.79
C VAL A 161 -2.48 5.90 4.86
N VAL A 162 -3.25 5.76 5.93
CA VAL A 162 -3.04 4.74 6.96
C VAL A 162 -4.36 4.06 7.24
N GLY A 163 -4.35 2.73 7.30
CA GLY A 163 -5.51 1.94 7.67
C GLY A 163 -5.11 0.83 8.63
N SER A 164 -5.94 0.59 9.64
CA SER A 164 -5.77 -0.50 10.60
C SER A 164 -7.07 -1.26 10.76
N PHE A 165 -6.96 -2.58 10.85
CA PHE A 165 -8.04 -3.49 11.17
C PHE A 165 -7.54 -4.48 12.22
N ASP A 166 -8.26 -4.58 13.33
CA ASP A 166 -7.92 -5.40 14.49
C ASP A 166 -8.49 -6.82 14.41
N GLY A 167 -9.18 -7.17 13.32
CA GLY A 167 -9.75 -8.50 13.12
C GLY A 167 -11.08 -8.74 13.80
N GLU A 168 -11.63 -7.74 14.47
CA GLU A 168 -12.92 -7.79 15.13
C GLU A 168 -13.91 -6.81 14.47
N THR A 169 -15.20 -7.01 14.72
CA THR A 169 -16.30 -6.23 14.15
C THR A 169 -17.10 -5.56 15.25
#